data_AF-A0A6J0CAM6-F1
#
_entry.id   AF-A0A6J0CAM6-F1
#
_cell.length_a   1.000
_cell.length_b   1.000
_cell.length_c   1.000
_cell.angle_alpha   90.00
_cell.angle_beta   90.00
_cell.angle_gamma   90.00
#
_symmetry.space_group_name_H-M   'P 1'
#
loop_
_entity.id
_entity.type
_entity.pdbx_description
1 polymer ?
#
loop_
_entity_poly.entity_id
_entity_poly.type
_entity_poly.pdbx_seq_one_letter_code
_entity_poly.pdbx_strand_id
1 'polypeptide(L)'
;MSYAGRNRGYKYMLTVIDIFSKYAWAIPMKSNSGDDVTKAMESVLVQGRFKSGDKLRISKFQNAFEKVYTPNRTTEIFTISRVENTHPVTYKLSDYRDQPIAGGFYEQEFLKVEHPDIHLVEKVLK
;
A
#
# COMPACT_ATOMS: atom_id res chain seq x y z
N MET A 1 -10.24 39.92 11.73
CA MET A 1 -10.89 38.97 10.78
C MET A 1 -10.75 37.56 11.34
N SER A 2 -11.85 36.84 11.51
CA SER A 2 -11.83 35.43 11.94
C SER A 2 -11.24 34.56 10.83
N TYR A 3 -10.12 33.89 11.09
CA TYR A 3 -9.47 32.99 10.13
C TYR A 3 -10.35 31.79 9.76
N ALA A 4 -11.26 31.38 10.65
CA ALA A 4 -12.16 30.24 10.43
C ALA A 4 -13.15 30.46 9.27
N GLY A 5 -13.56 31.70 8.99
CA GLY A 5 -14.45 32.02 7.88
C GLY A 5 -13.82 31.80 6.50
N ARG A 6 -12.49 31.98 6.37
CA ARG A 6 -11.77 31.71 5.11
C ARG A 6 -11.44 30.23 4.94
N ASN A 7 -11.20 29.52 6.05
CA ASN A 7 -10.86 28.10 6.03
C ASN A 7 -12.09 27.17 6.07
N ARG A 8 -13.26 27.63 5.58
CA ARG A 8 -14.51 26.83 5.54
C ARG A 8 -14.86 26.15 6.89
N GLY A 9 -14.49 26.77 8.01
CA GLY A 9 -14.71 26.22 9.36
C GLY A 9 -13.72 25.14 9.82
N TYR A 10 -12.70 24.79 9.03
CA TYR A 10 -11.62 23.90 9.48
C TYR A 10 -10.68 24.65 10.44
N LYS A 11 -10.44 24.06 11.60
CA LYS A 11 -9.63 24.65 12.68
C LYS A 11 -8.46 23.77 13.09
N TYR A 12 -8.55 22.47 12.85
CA TYR A 12 -7.59 21.46 13.28
C TYR A 12 -7.09 20.65 12.07
N MET A 13 -5.95 20.00 12.23
CA MET A 13 -5.40 19.05 11.26
C MET A 13 -4.94 17.82 12.02
N LEU A 14 -5.39 16.64 11.60
CA LEU A 14 -4.87 15.36 12.08
C LEU A 14 -3.71 14.96 11.20
N THR A 15 -2.52 14.78 11.80
CA THR A 15 -1.35 14.25 11.12
C THR A 15 -1.10 12.82 11.58
N VAL A 16 -1.11 11.87 10.66
CA VAL A 16 -0.79 10.45 10.93
C VAL A 16 0.53 10.14 10.24
N ILE A 17 1.49 9.58 10.96
CA ILE A 17 2.81 9.20 10.43
C ILE A 17 2.99 7.70 10.63
N ASP A 18 3.20 6.96 9.54
CA ASP A 18 3.57 5.55 9.60
C ASP A 18 5.09 5.40 9.52
N ILE A 19 5.68 4.93 10.61
CA ILE A 19 7.13 4.77 10.77
C ILE A 19 7.72 3.64 9.92
N PHE A 20 6.92 2.63 9.56
CA PHE A 20 7.36 1.47 8.79
C PHE A 20 7.42 1.79 7.30
N SER A 21 6.41 2.50 6.80
CA SER A 21 6.30 2.84 5.39
C SER A 21 6.87 4.21 5.03
N LYS A 22 7.20 5.06 6.03
CA LYS A 22 7.66 6.46 5.88
C LYS A 22 6.63 7.40 5.25
N TYR A 23 5.34 7.04 5.26
CA TYR A 23 4.26 7.89 4.78
C TYR A 23 3.67 8.75 5.89
N ALA A 24 3.07 9.88 5.49
CA ALA A 24 2.31 10.73 6.37
C ALA A 24 1.02 11.21 5.68
N TRP A 25 -0.06 11.31 6.46
CA TRP A 25 -1.34 11.87 6.03
C TRP A 25 -1.64 13.12 6.83
N ALA A 26 -2.28 14.10 6.20
CA ALA A 26 -2.75 15.33 6.82
C ALA A 26 -4.23 15.53 6.49
N ILE A 27 -5.10 15.44 7.49
CA ILE A 27 -6.56 15.54 7.31
C ILE A 27 -7.06 16.80 8.01
N PRO A 28 -7.72 17.74 7.29
CA PRO A 28 -8.32 18.91 7.92
C PRO A 28 -9.60 18.51 8.68
N MET A 29 -9.72 18.97 9.93
CA MET A 29 -10.87 18.70 10.81
C MET A 29 -11.45 20.00 11.38
N LYS A 30 -12.77 20.01 11.58
CA LYS A 30 -13.46 21.18 12.15
C LYS A 30 -13.40 21.21 13.68
N SER A 31 -13.41 20.05 14.31
CA SER A 31 -13.28 19.87 15.75
C SER A 31 -12.16 18.89 16.09
N ASN A 32 -11.69 18.91 17.34
CA ASN A 32 -10.79 17.92 17.93
C ASN A 32 -11.54 16.90 18.82
N SER A 33 -12.86 16.79 18.65
CA SER A 33 -13.70 15.81 19.34
C SER A 33 -13.26 14.38 18.99
N GLY A 34 -13.43 13.44 19.93
CA GLY A 34 -13.12 12.03 19.73
C GLY A 34 -13.82 11.44 18.49
N ASP A 35 -15.10 11.76 18.29
CA ASP A 35 -15.86 11.26 17.13
C ASP A 35 -15.29 11.75 15.79
N ASP A 36 -14.87 13.01 15.73
CA ASP A 36 -14.29 13.60 14.52
C ASP A 36 -12.89 13.04 14.25
N VAL A 37 -12.10 12.80 15.31
CA VAL A 37 -10.79 12.16 15.20
C VAL A 37 -10.92 10.72 14.74
N THR A 38 -11.86 9.94 15.29
CA THR A 38 -12.11 8.56 14.88
C THR A 38 -12.54 8.48 13.42
N LYS A 39 -13.48 9.32 12.98
CA LYS A 39 -13.90 9.38 11.56
C LYS A 39 -12.75 9.75 10.64
N ALA A 40 -11.91 10.70 11.05
CA ALA A 40 -10.72 11.06 10.29
C ALA A 40 -9.72 9.89 10.22
N MET A 41 -9.50 9.18 11.33
CA MET A 41 -8.63 8.02 11.38
C MET A 41 -9.15 6.86 10.52
N GLU A 42 -10.45 6.56 10.57
CA GLU A 42 -11.11 5.58 9.70
C GLU A 42 -10.86 5.88 8.22
N SER A 43 -10.93 7.16 7.83
CA SER A 43 -10.64 7.57 6.45
C SER A 43 -9.19 7.29 6.02
N VAL A 44 -8.22 7.35 6.94
CA VAL A 44 -6.82 6.95 6.66
C VAL A 44 -6.71 5.45 6.51
N LEU A 45 -7.35 4.69 7.40
CA LEU A 45 -7.22 3.23 7.45
C LEU A 45 -7.88 2.52 6.26
N VAL A 46 -8.97 3.09 5.74
CA VAL A 46 -9.68 2.55 4.56
C VAL A 46 -8.98 2.96 3.26
N GLN A 47 -8.10 3.96 3.29
CA GLN A 47 -7.38 4.42 2.12
C GLN A 47 -6.21 3.47 1.80
N GLY A 48 -6.50 2.39 1.07
CA GLY A 48 -5.46 1.60 0.41
C GLY A 48 -4.69 2.44 -0.62
N ARG A 49 -3.36 2.31 -0.69
CA ARG A 49 -2.51 3.05 -1.64
C ARG A 49 -2.60 2.49 -3.05
N PHE A 50 -2.99 1.22 -3.19
CA PHE A 50 -3.04 0.54 -4.47
C PHE A 50 -4.46 0.21 -4.90
N LYS A 51 -4.66 0.11 -6.20
CA LYS A 51 -5.95 -0.22 -6.84
C LYS A 51 -5.84 -1.50 -7.64
N SER A 52 -6.99 -2.12 -7.90
CA SER A 52 -7.07 -3.22 -8.86
C SER A 52 -6.43 -2.82 -10.20
N GLY A 53 -5.58 -3.69 -10.74
CA GLY A 53 -4.82 -3.48 -11.96
C GLY A 53 -3.41 -2.91 -11.75
N ASP A 54 -3.06 -2.44 -10.55
CA ASP A 54 -1.70 -1.97 -10.29
C ASP A 54 -0.70 -3.14 -10.36
N LYS A 55 0.41 -2.92 -11.06
CA LYS A 55 1.53 -3.86 -11.16
C LYS A 55 2.57 -3.54 -10.10
N LEU A 56 2.95 -4.53 -9.31
CA LEU A 56 3.84 -4.39 -8.16
C LEU A 56 4.76 -5.59 -7.99
N ARG A 57 5.82 -5.41 -7.22
CA ARG A 57 6.71 -6.50 -6.77
C ARG A 57 6.42 -6.80 -5.32
N ILE A 58 6.54 -8.06 -4.93
CA ILE A 58 6.44 -8.44 -3.52
C ILE A 58 7.86 -8.48 -2.95
N SER A 59 8.11 -7.77 -1.85
CA SER A 59 9.34 -7.96 -1.08
C SER A 59 9.25 -9.30 -0.38
N LYS A 60 10.13 -10.26 -0.69
CA LYS A 60 10.21 -11.49 0.11
C LYS A 60 10.49 -11.13 1.56
N PHE A 61 9.50 -11.33 2.43
CA PHE A 61 9.76 -11.47 3.85
C PHE A 61 10.55 -12.77 3.99
N GLN A 62 11.86 -12.68 4.21
CA GLN A 62 12.65 -13.85 4.57
C GLN A 62 12.13 -14.34 5.92
N ASN A 63 11.27 -15.37 5.90
CA ASN A 63 11.08 -16.19 7.08
C ASN A 63 12.46 -16.71 7.46
N ALA A 64 12.88 -16.48 8.71
CA ALA A 64 14.20 -16.83 9.26
C ALA A 64 14.55 -18.35 9.20
N PHE A 65 13.70 -19.15 8.57
CA PHE A 65 13.77 -20.61 8.50
C PHE A 65 13.90 -21.16 7.07
N GLU A 66 13.87 -20.34 6.01
CA GLU A 66 14.16 -20.81 4.65
C GLU A 66 15.65 -20.65 4.32
N LYS A 67 16.34 -21.79 4.33
CA LYS A 67 17.77 -21.98 4.08
C LYS A 67 18.21 -21.24 2.80
N VAL A 68 19.08 -20.26 2.98
CA VAL A 68 19.66 -19.39 1.95
C VAL A 68 20.52 -20.19 0.97
N TYR A 69 20.11 -20.25 -0.30
CA TYR A 69 21.06 -20.50 -1.41
C TYR A 69 20.74 -19.80 -2.75
N THR A 70 19.90 -18.76 -2.79
CA THR A 70 19.78 -17.96 -4.04
C THR A 70 19.71 -16.45 -3.77
N PRO A 71 20.54 -15.65 -4.45
CA PRO A 71 20.44 -14.19 -4.43
C PRO A 71 19.32 -13.75 -5.38
N ASN A 72 18.07 -14.15 -5.13
CA ASN A 72 16.99 -13.82 -6.05
C ASN A 72 16.12 -12.74 -5.42
N ARG A 73 16.46 -11.48 -5.73
CA ARG A 73 15.44 -10.46 -5.99
C ARG A 73 14.53 -11.08 -7.06
N THR A 74 13.40 -11.65 -6.66
CA THR A 74 12.46 -12.23 -7.62
C THR A 74 11.96 -11.09 -8.50
N THR A 75 12.28 -11.18 -9.79
CA THR A 75 11.90 -10.23 -10.84
C THR A 75 10.41 -10.28 -11.19
N GLU A 76 9.65 -11.11 -10.48
CA GLU A 76 8.24 -11.36 -10.72
C GLU A 76 7.40 -10.12 -10.42
N ILE A 77 6.65 -9.70 -11.45
CA ILE A 77 5.67 -8.63 -11.38
C ILE A 77 4.31 -9.28 -11.16
N PHE A 78 3.60 -8.80 -10.15
CA PHE A 78 2.26 -9.24 -9.80
C PHE A 78 1.27 -8.13 -10.08
N THR A 79 0.04 -8.50 -10.40
CA THR A 79 -1.06 -7.56 -10.63
C THR A 79 -2.05 -7.67 -9.49
N ILE A 80 -2.52 -6.54 -8.94
CA ILE A 80 -3.62 -6.56 -7.98
C ILE A 80 -4.90 -6.95 -8.70
N SER A 81 -5.46 -8.10 -8.37
CA SER A 81 -6.76 -8.52 -8.89
C SER A 81 -7.89 -7.82 -8.14
N ARG A 82 -7.81 -7.79 -6.80
CA ARG A 82 -8.86 -7.23 -5.95
C ARG A 82 -8.29 -6.55 -4.72
N VAL A 83 -8.88 -5.41 -4.37
CA VAL A 83 -8.71 -4.76 -3.06
C VAL A 83 -9.85 -5.20 -2.15
N GLU A 84 -9.51 -5.72 -0.98
CA GLU A 84 -10.45 -6.11 0.06
C GLU A 84 -10.34 -5.11 1.22
N ASN A 85 -11.44 -4.39 1.47
CA ASN A 85 -11.54 -3.36 2.52
C ASN A 85 -11.72 -4.01 3.91
N THR A 86 -10.79 -4.89 4.27
CA THR A 86 -10.62 -5.42 5.63
C THR A 86 -9.89 -4.39 6.49
N HIS A 87 -9.79 -4.65 7.80
CA HIS A 87 -9.08 -3.78 8.74
C HIS A 87 -7.89 -4.57 9.30
N PRO A 88 -6.65 -4.39 8.77
CA PRO A 88 -6.23 -3.46 7.71
C PRO A 88 -6.55 -3.96 6.29
N VAL A 89 -6.48 -3.07 5.28
CA VAL A 89 -6.80 -3.38 3.87
C VAL A 89 -5.89 -4.50 3.37
N THR A 90 -6.49 -5.51 2.73
CA THR A 90 -5.76 -6.64 2.15
C THR A 90 -5.97 -6.67 0.64
N TYR A 91 -5.02 -7.29 -0.06
CA TYR A 91 -4.97 -7.32 -1.51
C TYR A 91 -4.86 -8.75 -2.02
N LYS A 92 -5.66 -9.06 -3.04
CA LYS A 92 -5.54 -10.29 -3.84
C LYS A 92 -4.68 -9.99 -5.05
N LEU A 93 -3.78 -10.92 -5.36
CA LEU A 93 -2.82 -10.78 -6.45
C LEU A 93 -3.05 -11.86 -7.50
N SER A 94 -2.68 -11.54 -8.73
CA SER A 94 -2.55 -12.48 -9.84
C SER A 94 -1.14 -12.41 -10.42
N ASP A 95 -0.67 -13.52 -10.98
CA ASP A 95 0.59 -13.59 -11.71
C ASP A 95 0.49 -12.93 -13.11
N TYR A 96 1.56 -13.03 -13.91
CA TYR A 96 1.61 -12.51 -15.28
C TYR A 96 0.67 -13.23 -16.27
N ARG A 97 0.13 -14.39 -15.91
CA ARG A 97 -0.85 -15.17 -16.67
C ARG A 97 -2.27 -14.97 -16.12
N ASP A 98 -2.48 -13.95 -15.32
CA ASP A 98 -3.73 -13.64 -14.62
C ASP A 98 -4.23 -14.75 -13.67
N GLN A 99 -3.35 -15.69 -13.28
CA GLN A 99 -3.72 -16.74 -12.33
C GLN A 99 -3.71 -16.17 -10.91
N PRO A 100 -4.79 -16.37 -10.13
CA PRO A 100 -4.88 -15.85 -8.78
C PRO A 100 -3.88 -16.54 -7.85
N ILE A 101 -3.23 -15.75 -7.01
CA ILE A 101 -2.31 -16.23 -5.98
C ILE A 101 -3.09 -16.50 -4.70
N ALA A 102 -2.81 -17.65 -4.08
CA ALA A 102 -3.42 -18.01 -2.81
C ALA A 102 -2.94 -17.08 -1.69
N GLY A 103 -3.88 -16.59 -0.87
CA GLY A 103 -3.60 -15.71 0.26
C GLY A 103 -4.22 -14.32 0.14
N GLY A 104 -4.00 -13.49 1.15
CA GLY A 104 -4.27 -12.06 1.13
C GLY A 104 -3.00 -11.36 1.60
N PHE A 105 -2.60 -10.32 0.87
CA PHE A 105 -1.33 -9.63 1.09
C PHE A 105 -1.57 -8.25 1.68
N TYR A 106 -0.69 -7.80 2.56
CA TYR A 106 -0.72 -6.44 3.07
C TYR A 106 0.07 -5.49 2.18
N GLU A 107 -0.31 -4.23 2.22
CA GLU A 107 0.35 -3.16 1.48
C GLU A 107 1.87 -3.06 1.73
N GLN A 108 2.29 -3.35 2.96
CA GLN A 108 3.67 -3.25 3.41
C GLN A 108 4.58 -4.27 2.73
N GLU A 109 4.01 -5.33 2.15
CA GLU A 109 4.73 -6.37 1.42
C GLU A 109 5.04 -5.94 -0.02
N PHE A 110 4.56 -4.78 -0.47
CA PHE A 110 4.67 -4.33 -1.85
C PHE A 110 5.79 -3.32 -2.06
N LEU A 111 6.53 -3.54 -3.14
CA LEU A 111 7.49 -2.64 -3.72
C LEU A 111 6.92 -2.08 -5.03
N LYS A 112 6.90 -0.76 -5.15
CA LYS A 112 6.45 -0.08 -6.37
C LYS A 112 7.44 -0.38 -7.50
N VAL A 113 6.92 -0.69 -8.68
CA VAL A 113 7.73 -0.92 -9.89
C VAL A 113 7.90 0.42 -10.61
N GLU A 114 9.14 0.87 -10.79
CA GLU A 114 9.41 2.11 -11.55
C GLU A 114 9.25 1.91 -13.07
N HIS A 115 9.49 0.70 -13.57
CA HIS A 115 9.39 0.36 -14.99
C HIS A 115 8.68 -1.00 -15.19
N PRO A 116 7.34 -1.02 -15.36
CA PRO A 116 6.55 -2.26 -15.45
C PRO A 116 6.76 -3.04 -16.76
N ASP A 117 7.30 -2.40 -17.79
CA ASP A 117 7.44 -2.98 -19.13
C ASP A 117 8.80 -3.65 -19.37
N ILE A 118 9.73 -3.55 -18.43
CA ILE A 118 11.05 -4.19 -18.56
C ILE A 118 10.95 -5.61 -18.04
N HIS A 119 10.56 -6.52 -18.93
CA HIS A 119 10.76 -7.95 -18.73
C HIS A 119 12.25 -8.20 -19.01
N LEU A 120 13.04 -8.50 -17.97
CA LEU A 120 14.40 -9.01 -18.16
C LEU A 120 14.30 -10.43 -18.76
N VAL A 121 14.01 -10.51 -20.05
CA VAL A 121 14.27 -11.68 -20.87
C VAL A 121 15.76 -11.65 -21.18
N GLU A 122 16.60 -12.16 -20.29
CA GLU A 122 17.97 -12.54 -20.65
C GLU A 122 18.67 -13.29 -19.51
N LYS A 123 18.52 -14.63 -19.51
CA LYS A 123 19.65 -15.57 -19.45
C LYS A 123 19.22 -17.01 -19.69
N VAL A 124 18.76 -17.30 -20.90
CA VAL A 124 18.94 -18.65 -21.46
C VAL A 124 19.48 -18.42 -22.86
N LEU A 125 20.80 -18.53 -23.03
CA LEU A 125 21.52 -18.88 -24.26
C LEU A 125 23.03 -18.78 -23.96
N LYS A 126 23.64 -19.87 -23.49
CA LYS A 126 24.57 -20.72 -24.24
C LYS A 126 25.34 -21.64 -23.28
#